data_AF-A0A2G6NUY0-F1
#
_entry.id   AF-A0A2G6NUY0-F1
#
_cell.length_a   1.000
_cell.length_b   1.000
_cell.length_c   1.000
_cell.angle_alpha   90.00
_cell.angle_beta   90.00
_cell.angle_gamma   90.00
#
_symmetry.space_group_name_H-M   'P 1'
#
loop_
_entity.id
_entity.type
_entity.pdbx_description
1 polymer ?
#
loop_
_entity_poly.entity_id
_entity_poly.type
_entity_poly.pdbx_seq_one_letter_code
_entity_poly.pdbx_strand_id
1 'polypeptide(L)'
;MSITRQMADFAINLKYEDIPAASIKEAKRFLLDSVGCALAAVNNEDMAAMYRFTEKLGGAPEATLIGNGHRTNAANAALMNSLLVRALDYNDIYWALVPGLLPGRA
;
A
#
# COMPACT_ATOMS: atom_id res chain seq x y z
N MET A 1 -7.69 -24.28 19.34
CA MET A 1 -6.91 -23.07 19.03
C MET A 1 -7.77 -22.14 18.17
N SER A 2 -7.99 -20.87 18.56
CA SER A 2 -8.86 -19.96 17.79
C SER A 2 -8.22 -19.60 16.44
N ILE A 3 -9.04 -19.23 15.45
CA ILE A 3 -8.55 -18.78 14.13
C ILE A 3 -7.62 -17.57 14.29
N THR A 4 -8.01 -16.59 15.13
CA THR A 4 -7.17 -15.43 15.45
C THR A 4 -5.79 -15.83 15.98
N ARG A 5 -5.73 -16.84 16.86
CA ARG A 5 -4.47 -17.35 17.40
C ARG A 5 -3.64 -18.03 16.32
N GLN A 6 -4.25 -18.82 15.43
CA GLN A 6 -3.55 -19.44 14.30
C GLN A 6 -2.91 -18.38 13.37
N MET A 7 -3.63 -17.30 13.06
CA MET A 7 -3.11 -16.20 12.23
C MET A 7 -1.97 -15.43 12.91
N ALA A 8 -2.10 -15.15 14.21
CA ALA A 8 -1.06 -14.48 14.98
C ALA A 8 0.21 -15.34 15.06
N ASP A 9 0.06 -16.64 15.34
CA ASP A 9 1.18 -17.57 15.43
C ASP A 9 1.88 -17.75 14.07
N PHE A 10 1.13 -17.75 12.95
CA PHE A 10 1.74 -17.70 11.62
C PHE A 10 2.56 -16.41 11.41
N ALA A 11 1.98 -15.24 11.70
CA ALA A 11 2.63 -13.95 11.44
C ALA A 11 3.93 -13.74 12.25
N ILE A 12 3.97 -14.23 13.50
CA ILE A 12 5.15 -14.07 14.37
C ILE A 12 6.27 -15.06 14.02
N ASN A 13 5.92 -16.26 13.52
CA ASN A 13 6.90 -17.31 13.24
C ASN A 13 7.36 -17.37 11.78
N LEU A 14 6.70 -16.67 10.86
CA LEU A 14 7.08 -16.64 9.45
C LEU A 14 8.48 -16.04 9.26
N LYS A 15 9.39 -16.78 8.62
CA LYS A 15 10.69 -16.29 8.21
C LYS A 15 10.70 -16.02 6.71
N TYR A 16 11.64 -15.17 6.27
CA TYR A 16 11.79 -14.85 4.85
C TYR A 16 12.08 -16.10 3.99
N GLU A 17 12.84 -17.05 4.53
CA GLU A 17 13.18 -18.34 3.90
C GLU A 17 11.98 -19.26 3.69
N ASP A 18 10.89 -19.07 4.47
CA ASP A 18 9.66 -19.84 4.33
C ASP A 18 8.77 -19.31 3.19
N ILE A 19 9.08 -18.12 2.65
CA ILE A 19 8.24 -17.46 1.64
C ILE A 19 8.52 -18.07 0.26
N PRO A 20 7.51 -18.60 -0.45
CA PRO A 20 7.69 -19.12 -1.80
C PRO A 20 8.29 -18.06 -2.74
N ALA A 21 9.25 -18.47 -3.59
CA ALA A 21 9.91 -17.56 -4.52
C ALA A 21 8.93 -16.82 -5.45
N ALA A 22 7.82 -17.49 -5.84
CA ALA A 22 6.75 -16.88 -6.61
C ALA A 22 6.06 -15.74 -5.84
N SER A 23 5.77 -15.92 -4.56
CA SER A 23 5.17 -14.90 -3.70
C SER A 23 6.10 -13.69 -3.53
N ILE A 24 7.40 -13.91 -3.35
CA ILE A 24 8.39 -12.82 -3.29
C ILE A 24 8.40 -12.02 -4.60
N LYS A 25 8.38 -12.71 -5.74
CA LYS A 25 8.38 -12.09 -7.06
C LYS A 25 7.15 -11.20 -7.27
N GLU A 26 5.96 -11.70 -6.95
CA GLU A 26 4.72 -10.93 -7.11
C GLU A 26 4.62 -9.79 -6.09
N ALA A 27 5.04 -9.99 -4.83
CA ALA A 27 5.09 -8.91 -3.84
C ALA A 27 5.96 -7.72 -4.31
N LYS A 28 7.11 -8.00 -4.93
CA LYS A 28 7.96 -6.95 -5.54
C LYS A 28 7.27 -6.22 -6.69
N ARG A 29 6.47 -6.92 -7.49
CA ARG A 29 5.70 -6.32 -8.59
C ARG A 29 4.58 -5.42 -8.07
N PHE A 30 3.84 -5.86 -7.06
CA PHE A 30 2.79 -5.05 -6.41
C PHE A 30 3.36 -3.80 -5.75
N LEU A 31 4.53 -3.91 -5.11
CA LEU A 31 5.26 -2.74 -4.60
C LEU A 31 5.64 -1.76 -5.71
N LEU A 32 6.15 -2.26 -6.85
CA LEU A 32 6.50 -1.42 -8.00
C LEU A 32 5.28 -0.73 -8.60
N ASP A 33 4.18 -1.45 -8.77
CA ASP A 33 2.90 -0.92 -9.24
C ASP A 33 2.36 0.18 -8.32
N SER A 34 2.35 -0.08 -7.00
CA SER A 34 1.90 0.89 -6.00
C SER A 34 2.72 2.18 -6.05
N VAL A 35 4.05 2.09 -6.16
CA VAL A 35 4.92 3.27 -6.30
C VAL A 35 4.62 4.01 -7.61
N GLY A 36 4.39 3.28 -8.71
CA GLY A 36 3.99 3.86 -9.99
C GLY A 36 2.69 4.66 -9.90
N CYS A 37 1.66 4.07 -9.30
CA CYS A 37 0.36 4.73 -9.08
C CYS A 37 0.50 5.97 -8.19
N ALA A 38 1.26 5.86 -7.10
CA ALA A 38 1.50 6.97 -6.20
C ALA A 38 2.17 8.15 -6.91
N LEU A 39 3.21 7.89 -7.71
CA LEU A 39 3.91 8.91 -8.47
C LEU A 39 3.02 9.55 -9.55
N ALA A 40 2.16 8.77 -10.21
CA ALA A 40 1.23 9.29 -11.20
C ALA A 40 0.19 10.26 -10.59
N ALA A 41 -0.15 10.09 -9.32
CA ALA A 41 -1.13 10.90 -8.61
C ALA A 41 -0.55 12.18 -7.97
N VAL A 42 0.78 12.33 -7.84
CA VAL A 42 1.42 13.40 -7.04
C VAL A 42 0.91 14.80 -7.37
N ASN A 43 0.63 15.07 -8.64
CA ASN A 43 0.24 16.39 -9.13
C ASN A 43 -1.28 16.63 -9.17
N ASN A 44 -2.09 15.70 -8.65
CA ASN A 44 -3.54 15.90 -8.60
C ASN A 44 -3.92 16.95 -7.53
N GLU A 45 -4.99 17.70 -7.79
CA GLU A 45 -5.45 18.79 -6.91
C GLU A 45 -5.88 18.28 -5.52
N ASP A 46 -6.53 17.13 -5.48
CA ASP A 46 -6.93 16.44 -4.25
C ASP A 46 -5.71 16.01 -3.41
N MET A 47 -4.64 15.53 -4.06
CA MET A 47 -3.38 15.19 -3.39
C MET A 47 -2.70 16.45 -2.84
N ALA A 48 -2.73 17.56 -3.57
CA ALA A 48 -2.25 18.84 -3.05
C ALA A 48 -3.00 19.29 -1.79
N ALA A 49 -4.31 19.07 -1.71
CA ALA A 49 -5.09 19.33 -0.50
C ALA A 49 -4.70 18.39 0.64
N MET A 50 -4.48 17.11 0.36
CA MET A 50 -4.07 16.13 1.35
C MET A 50 -2.66 16.37 1.91
N TYR A 51 -1.70 16.81 1.08
CA TYR A 51 -0.38 17.23 1.58
C TYR A 51 -0.51 18.36 2.59
N ARG A 52 -1.25 19.44 2.26
CA ARG A 52 -1.48 20.56 3.19
C ARG A 52 -2.14 20.12 4.50
N PHE A 53 -3.11 19.20 4.41
CA PHE A 53 -3.75 18.62 5.58
C PHE A 53 -2.75 17.84 6.45
N THR A 54 -1.95 16.97 5.83
CA THR A 54 -0.94 16.14 6.50
C THR A 54 0.15 16.99 7.16
N GLU A 55 0.63 18.03 6.47
CA GLU A 55 1.59 19.00 7.02
C GLU A 55 1.02 19.72 8.24
N LYS A 56 -0.26 20.12 8.19
CA LYS A 56 -0.94 20.77 9.32
C LYS A 56 -1.11 19.85 10.54
N LEU A 57 -1.26 18.54 10.34
CA LEU A 57 -1.26 17.58 11.45
C LEU A 57 0.10 17.50 12.15
N GLY A 58 1.19 17.84 11.46
CA GLY A 58 2.55 17.74 11.98
C GLY A 58 2.92 16.29 12.30
N GLY A 59 3.83 16.10 13.27
CA GLY A 59 4.30 14.78 13.70
C GLY A 59 5.84 14.69 13.72
N ALA A 60 6.37 13.74 14.49
CA ALA A 60 7.81 13.47 14.52
C ALA A 60 8.26 12.96 13.13
N PRO A 61 9.42 13.39 12.59
CA PRO A 61 9.84 13.05 11.24
C PRO A 61 10.38 11.60 11.17
N GLU A 62 9.46 10.63 11.14
CA GLU A 62 9.75 9.19 11.11
C GLU A 62 9.75 8.65 9.66
N ALA A 63 8.78 9.08 8.86
CA ALA A 63 8.56 8.58 7.50
C ALA A 63 8.34 9.73 6.50
N THR A 64 8.59 9.45 5.22
CA THR A 64 8.57 10.42 4.13
C THR A 64 7.27 10.34 3.34
N LEU A 65 6.73 11.50 2.97
CA LEU A 65 5.65 11.62 2.00
C LEU A 65 6.23 11.49 0.60
N ILE A 66 5.68 10.59 -0.20
CA ILE A 66 6.04 10.43 -1.62
C ILE A 66 5.78 11.78 -2.33
N GLY A 67 6.56 12.12 -3.35
CA GLY A 67 6.29 13.29 -4.21
C GLY A 67 6.89 14.62 -3.77
N ASN A 68 6.94 14.93 -2.47
CA ASN A 68 7.47 16.23 -2.00
C ASN A 68 8.61 16.15 -0.96
N GLY A 69 8.92 14.95 -0.44
CA GLY A 69 10.04 14.74 0.50
C GLY A 69 9.78 15.24 1.93
N HIS A 70 8.60 15.79 2.23
CA HIS A 70 8.21 16.16 3.58
C HIS A 70 8.21 14.92 4.49
N ARG A 71 8.53 15.09 5.78
CA ARG A 71 8.56 13.98 6.75
C ARG A 71 7.64 14.26 7.93
N THR A 72 6.90 13.24 8.34
CA THR A 72 5.93 13.26 9.44
C THR A 72 5.97 11.90 10.17
N ASN A 73 5.08 11.69 11.15
CA ASN A 73 5.00 10.43 11.89
C ASN A 73 4.54 9.29 10.96
N ALA A 74 4.83 8.04 11.34
CA ALA A 74 4.57 6.89 10.48
C ALA A 74 3.10 6.74 10.07
N ALA A 75 2.16 7.06 10.97
CA ALA A 75 0.72 6.95 10.71
C ALA A 75 0.24 7.96 9.65
N ASN A 76 0.65 9.22 9.76
CA ASN A 76 0.30 10.28 8.81
C ASN A 76 0.93 10.03 7.44
N ALA A 77 2.19 9.57 7.42
CA ALA A 77 2.86 9.21 6.17
C ALA A 77 2.19 8.01 5.49
N ALA A 78 1.79 6.99 6.26
CA ALA A 78 1.05 5.85 5.72
C ALA A 78 -0.30 6.27 5.12
N LEU A 79 -1.04 7.17 5.77
CA LEU A 79 -2.31 7.70 5.26
C LEU A 79 -2.12 8.44 3.92
N MET A 80 -1.22 9.42 3.87
CA MET A 80 -0.96 10.19 2.65
C MET A 80 -0.45 9.30 1.51
N ASN A 81 0.53 8.44 1.79
CA ASN A 81 1.12 7.57 0.76
C ASN A 81 0.10 6.56 0.23
N SER A 82 -0.79 6.05 1.08
CA SER A 82 -1.86 5.14 0.63
C SER A 82 -2.91 5.84 -0.23
N LEU A 83 -3.22 7.11 0.05
CA LEU A 83 -4.11 7.90 -0.79
C LEU A 83 -3.51 8.13 -2.18
N LEU A 84 -2.21 8.45 -2.28
CA LEU A 84 -1.52 8.56 -3.56
C LEU A 84 -1.63 7.27 -4.38
N VAL A 85 -1.40 6.10 -3.77
CA VAL A 85 -1.51 4.79 -4.44
C VAL A 85 -2.91 4.58 -5.04
N ARG A 86 -3.96 5.03 -4.33
CA ARG A 86 -5.35 4.76 -4.68
C ARG A 86 -6.04 5.86 -5.49
N ALA A 87 -5.44 7.04 -5.63
CA ALA A 87 -6.10 8.23 -6.17
C ALA A 87 -6.61 8.06 -7.62
N LEU A 88 -5.90 7.27 -8.44
CA LEU A 88 -6.24 7.07 -9.86
C LEU A 88 -7.05 5.79 -10.12
N ASP A 89 -7.27 4.95 -9.09
CA ASP A 89 -7.87 3.63 -9.22
C ASP A 89 -7.16 2.72 -10.25
N TYR A 90 -5.85 2.92 -10.40
CA TYR A 90 -4.97 2.20 -11.35
C TYR A 90 -4.16 1.08 -10.70
N ASN A 91 -4.14 1.01 -9.38
CA ASN A 91 -3.35 0.00 -8.70
C ASN A 91 -3.92 -1.39 -8.96
N ASP A 92 -3.06 -2.38 -8.79
CA ASP A 92 -3.38 -3.80 -8.82
C ASP A 92 -4.73 -4.19 -8.16
N ILE A 93 -5.44 -5.09 -8.82
CA ILE A 93 -6.68 -5.68 -8.29
C ILE A 93 -6.42 -7.13 -7.90
N TYR A 94 -6.79 -7.48 -6.67
CA TYR A 94 -6.84 -8.88 -6.26
C TYR A 94 -8.12 -9.52 -6.80
N TRP A 95 -7.96 -10.27 -7.89
CA TRP A 95 -9.05 -10.80 -8.73
C TRP A 95 -10.10 -11.63 -7.99
N ALA A 96 -9.76 -12.24 -6.84
CA ALA A 96 -10.70 -13.05 -6.07
C ALA A 96 -11.85 -12.23 -5.44
N LEU A 97 -11.74 -10.90 -5.40
CA LEU A 97 -12.72 -10.01 -4.80
C LEU A 97 -13.64 -9.32 -5.82
N VAL A 98 -13.48 -9.59 -7.13
CA VAL A 98 -14.34 -9.03 -8.18
C VAL A 98 -15.21 -10.16 -8.78
N PRO A 99 -16.49 -10.28 -8.37
CA PRO A 99 -17.41 -11.22 -8.99
C PRO A 99 -17.54 -10.95 -10.50
N GLY A 100 -17.36 -11.98 -11.33
CA GLY A 100 -17.59 -11.92 -12.78
C GLY A 100 -16.35 -11.75 -13.65
N LEU A 101 -15.16 -11.62 -13.06
CA LEU A 101 -13.94 -11.38 -13.83
C LEU A 101 -13.15 -12.66 -14.17
N LEU A 102 -13.49 -13.86 -13.68
CA LEU A 102 -12.74 -15.10 -13.97
C LEU A 102 -12.63 -15.41 -15.48
N PRO A 103 -11.43 -15.41 -16.10
CA PRO A 103 -11.24 -15.99 -17.43
C PRO A 103 -11.20 -17.53 -17.27
N GLY A 104 -12.02 -18.24 -18.04
CA GLY A 104 -11.95 -19.72 -18.12
C GLY A 104 -13.06 -20.52 -17.44
N ARG A 105 -14.22 -19.91 -17.15
CA ARG A 105 -15.48 -20.64 -17.01
C ARG A 105 -16.46 -20.20 -18.10
N ALA A 106 -16.23 -20.72 -19.31
CA ALA A 106 -17.23 -20.87 -20.36
C ALA A 106 -17.24 -22.35 -20.75
#